data_AF-A0A0M2CWQ1-F1
#
_entry.id   AF-A0A0M2CWQ1-F1
#
_cell.length_a   1.000
_cell.length_b   1.000
_cell.length_c   1.000
_cell.angle_alpha   90.00
_cell.angle_beta   90.00
_cell.angle_gamma   90.00
#
_symmetry.space_group_name_H-M   'P 1'
#
loop_
_entity.id
_entity.type
_entity.pdbx_description
1 polymer ?
#
loop_
_entity_poly.entity_id
_entity_poly.type
_entity_poly.pdbx_seq_one_letter_code
_entity_poly.pdbx_strand_id
1 'polypeptide(L)'
;MNSTGSSSGAAVWVVVVVAVVVAVGLFRFVLLGGVALLGVVLVGLLIWLSAGFIASRTRAAGQDAREDDDAGPPLTAPQTGRTSLEEARAAGASNMRTAWISWHLRSLPPPEDSRDPRLLTGTLSVVPQADWDVDRLRSHGRALWSLRRGARRHDLLDQLDARLDRVVAMISDLTDAEFDTALGQVNDQYLYHPDRQVRTAYLEGGALGVDLIMDAVTAARAQAREDAATRAAAEALAQQRTAALRALRETHHPTAGRDARAAWDEQARKLEE
;
A
#
# COMPACT_ATOMS: atom_id res chain seq x y z
N MET A 1 -85.76 29.62 55.76
CA MET A 1 -84.96 30.16 54.64
C MET A 1 -83.75 29.26 54.46
N ASN A 2 -83.66 28.64 53.29
CA ASN A 2 -82.59 27.74 52.86
C ASN A 2 -81.26 28.49 52.72
N SER A 3 -80.16 27.86 53.12
CA SER A 3 -78.83 28.05 52.52
C SER A 3 -77.88 26.92 52.93
N THR A 4 -78.25 25.67 52.62
CA THR A 4 -77.32 24.54 52.51
C THR A 4 -76.99 24.35 51.03
N GLY A 5 -76.14 25.23 50.50
CA GLY A 5 -75.83 25.24 49.07
C GLY A 5 -74.43 25.76 48.79
N SER A 6 -73.39 25.19 49.41
CA SER A 6 -72.01 25.54 49.03
C SER A 6 -70.93 24.51 49.41
N SER A 7 -71.27 23.25 49.75
CA SER A 7 -70.24 22.22 50.01
C SER A 7 -69.95 21.33 48.79
N SER A 8 -70.93 21.15 47.91
CA SER A 8 -70.80 20.29 46.73
C SER A 8 -69.87 20.85 45.66
N GLY A 9 -69.86 22.17 45.45
CA GLY A 9 -68.97 22.82 44.47
C GLY A 9 -67.50 22.78 44.88
N ALA A 10 -67.20 23.05 46.17
CA ALA A 10 -65.84 23.06 46.69
C ALA A 10 -65.19 21.66 46.65
N ALA A 11 -65.94 20.61 46.96
CA ALA A 11 -65.46 19.23 46.87
C ALA A 11 -65.13 18.82 45.42
N VAL A 12 -65.97 19.23 44.45
CA VAL A 12 -65.73 18.97 43.02
C VAL A 12 -64.49 19.71 42.53
N TRP A 13 -64.28 20.97 42.93
CA TRP A 13 -63.09 21.73 42.57
C TRP A 13 -61.80 21.12 43.11
N VAL A 14 -61.80 20.60 44.33
CA VAL A 14 -60.63 19.92 44.90
C VAL A 14 -60.31 18.63 44.14
N VAL A 15 -61.32 17.83 43.77
CA VAL A 15 -61.11 16.60 42.98
C VAL A 15 -60.56 16.92 41.59
N VAL A 16 -61.06 17.97 40.93
CA VAL A 16 -60.56 18.41 39.62
C VAL A 16 -59.11 18.87 39.74
N VAL A 17 -58.76 19.69 40.74
CA VAL A 17 -57.38 20.15 40.94
C VAL A 17 -56.44 18.98 41.22
N VAL A 18 -56.83 18.02 42.06
CA VAL A 18 -56.04 16.80 42.32
C VAL A 18 -55.89 15.98 41.03
N ALA A 19 -56.96 15.82 40.24
CA ALA A 19 -56.91 15.10 38.97
C ALA A 19 -55.98 15.79 37.96
N VAL A 20 -55.98 17.13 37.88
CA VAL A 20 -55.06 17.88 37.01
C VAL A 20 -53.62 17.75 37.49
N VAL A 21 -53.35 17.85 38.78
CA VAL A 21 -51.98 17.69 39.33
C VAL A 21 -51.46 16.28 39.08
N VAL A 22 -52.29 15.25 39.27
CA VAL A 22 -51.95 13.86 38.98
C VAL A 22 -51.73 13.65 37.48
N ALA A 23 -52.59 14.22 36.62
CA ALA A 23 -52.46 14.14 35.17
C ALA A 23 -51.19 14.84 34.66
N VAL A 24 -50.86 16.02 35.18
CA VAL A 24 -49.63 16.76 34.83
C VAL A 24 -48.39 16.05 35.35
N GLY A 25 -48.46 15.46 36.55
CA GLY A 25 -47.40 14.62 37.11
C GLY A 25 -47.15 13.36 36.28
N LEU A 26 -48.21 12.64 35.91
CA LEU A 26 -48.15 11.48 35.00
C LEU A 26 -47.65 11.87 33.61
N PHE A 27 -48.09 13.01 33.08
CA PHE A 27 -47.64 13.52 31.78
C PHE A 27 -46.14 13.84 31.79
N ARG A 28 -45.64 14.50 32.85
CA ARG A 28 -44.20 14.75 33.06
C ARG A 28 -43.41 13.44 33.18
N PHE A 29 -43.96 12.43 33.84
CA PHE A 29 -43.34 11.11 33.98
C PHE A 29 -43.28 10.35 32.65
N VAL A 30 -44.33 10.42 31.83
CA VAL A 30 -44.36 9.84 30.48
C VAL A 30 -43.41 10.60 29.55
N LEU A 31 -43.29 11.92 29.69
CA LEU A 31 -42.41 12.74 28.86
C LEU A 31 -40.92 12.54 29.22
N LEU A 32 -40.59 12.43 30.52
CA LEU A 32 -39.26 12.06 31.00
C LEU A 32 -38.91 10.60 30.67
N GLY A 33 -39.87 9.68 30.80
CA GLY A 33 -39.74 8.29 30.38
C GLY A 33 -39.52 8.16 28.88
N GLY A 34 -40.23 8.97 28.08
CA GLY A 34 -40.05 9.06 26.63
C GLY A 34 -38.67 9.56 26.23
N VAL A 35 -38.16 10.62 26.88
CA VAL A 35 -36.80 11.15 26.64
C VAL A 35 -35.73 10.15 27.09
N ALA A 36 -35.92 9.47 28.23
CA ALA A 36 -35.01 8.42 28.67
C ALA A 36 -35.00 7.24 27.70
N LEU A 37 -36.17 6.83 27.19
CA LEU A 37 -36.30 5.74 26.23
C LEU A 37 -35.70 6.13 24.87
N LEU A 38 -35.86 7.37 24.43
CA LEU A 38 -35.22 7.90 23.22
C LEU A 38 -33.69 7.98 23.38
N GLY A 39 -33.21 8.36 24.57
CA GLY A 39 -31.79 8.32 24.92
C GLY A 39 -31.24 6.90 24.90
N VAL A 40 -31.95 5.92 25.46
CA VAL A 40 -31.57 4.50 25.42
C VAL A 40 -31.61 3.94 24.01
N VAL A 41 -32.59 4.33 23.18
CA VAL A 41 -32.66 3.93 21.76
C VAL A 41 -31.52 4.56 20.95
N LEU A 42 -31.19 5.83 21.18
CA LEU A 42 -30.05 6.50 20.53
C LEU A 42 -28.72 5.87 20.95
N VAL A 43 -28.53 5.61 22.24
CA VAL A 43 -27.35 4.90 22.75
C VAL A 43 -27.29 3.48 22.20
N GLY A 44 -28.42 2.77 22.15
CA GLY A 44 -28.54 1.45 21.54
C GLY A 44 -28.23 1.46 20.04
N LEU A 45 -28.68 2.47 19.30
CA LEU A 45 -28.39 2.66 17.88
C LEU A 45 -26.91 3.00 17.67
N LEU A 46 -26.31 3.80 18.56
CA LEU A 46 -24.89 4.17 18.51
C LEU A 46 -23.99 2.98 18.86
N ILE A 47 -24.42 2.15 19.82
CA ILE A 47 -23.82 0.84 20.13
C ILE A 47 -24.01 -0.11 18.93
N TRP A 48 -25.16 -0.12 18.27
CA TRP A 48 -25.40 -0.99 17.12
C TRP A 48 -24.61 -0.55 15.88
N LEU A 49 -24.46 0.75 15.63
CA LEU A 49 -23.64 1.31 14.56
C LEU A 49 -22.15 1.11 14.83
N SER A 50 -21.69 1.29 16.08
CA SER A 50 -20.30 0.99 16.45
C SER A 50 -20.02 -0.51 16.43
N ALA A 51 -20.93 -1.35 16.91
CA ALA A 51 -20.82 -2.81 16.81
C ALA A 51 -20.91 -3.29 15.36
N GLY A 52 -21.70 -2.64 14.50
CA GLY A 52 -21.76 -2.92 13.05
C GLY A 52 -20.50 -2.50 12.31
N PHE A 53 -19.90 -1.36 12.69
CA PHE A 53 -18.61 -0.91 12.17
C PHE A 53 -17.47 -1.83 12.61
N ILE A 54 -17.46 -2.25 13.88
CA ILE A 54 -16.52 -3.24 14.43
C ILE A 54 -16.76 -4.61 13.78
N ALA A 55 -18.01 -5.08 13.63
CA ALA A 55 -18.35 -6.35 12.99
C ALA A 55 -18.00 -6.39 11.49
N SER A 56 -18.06 -5.24 10.79
CA SER A 56 -17.64 -5.14 9.39
C SER A 56 -16.12 -5.19 9.24
N ARG A 57 -15.36 -4.59 10.17
CA ARG A 57 -13.89 -4.70 10.21
C ARG A 57 -13.40 -6.04 10.76
N THR A 58 -14.13 -6.68 11.68
CA THR A 58 -13.79 -8.01 12.17
C THR A 58 -14.28 -9.13 11.26
N ARG A 59 -15.24 -8.92 10.34
CA ARG A 59 -15.45 -9.87 9.22
C ARG A 59 -14.33 -9.79 8.19
N ALA A 60 -13.81 -8.59 7.90
CA ALA A 60 -12.64 -8.43 7.03
C ALA A 60 -11.35 -8.99 7.66
N ALA A 61 -11.21 -8.92 8.99
CA ALA A 61 -10.06 -9.50 9.71
C ALA A 61 -10.28 -10.97 10.14
N GLY A 62 -11.53 -11.41 10.27
CA GLY A 62 -11.91 -12.74 10.78
C GLY A 62 -12.15 -13.80 9.70
N GLN A 63 -12.16 -13.44 8.42
CA GLN A 63 -12.07 -14.43 7.34
C GLN A 63 -10.63 -14.88 7.08
N ASP A 64 -9.62 -14.11 7.47
CA ASP A 64 -8.21 -14.50 7.37
C ASP A 64 -7.74 -15.37 8.57
N ALA A 65 -8.57 -15.53 9.61
CA ALA A 65 -8.22 -16.26 10.84
C ALA A 65 -9.13 -17.47 11.16
N ARG A 66 -10.05 -17.85 10.27
CA ARG A 66 -11.09 -18.87 10.53
C ARG A 66 -10.96 -20.15 9.72
N GLU A 67 -9.81 -20.37 9.08
CA GLU A 67 -9.51 -21.66 8.42
C GLU A 67 -8.47 -22.49 9.17
N ASP A 68 -8.13 -22.10 10.41
CA ASP A 68 -7.00 -22.68 11.16
C ASP A 68 -7.35 -23.29 12.53
N ASP A 69 -8.62 -23.51 12.89
CA ASP A 69 -8.94 -24.19 14.17
C ASP A 69 -10.24 -25.00 14.11
N ASP A 70 -10.13 -26.25 13.64
CA ASP A 70 -11.01 -27.36 14.01
C ASP A 70 -10.43 -28.05 15.27
N ALA A 71 -10.49 -27.36 16.42
CA ALA A 71 -10.39 -27.98 17.75
C ALA A 71 -11.01 -27.03 18.80
N GLY A 72 -11.96 -27.53 19.59
CA GLY A 72 -12.70 -26.76 20.61
C GLY A 72 -11.86 -26.23 21.80
N PRO A 73 -12.49 -25.45 22.70
CA PRO A 73 -11.93 -24.22 23.27
C PRO A 73 -11.20 -24.39 24.63
N PRO A 74 -10.49 -23.34 25.10
CA PRO A 74 -11.10 -22.57 26.18
C PRO A 74 -11.06 -21.05 25.99
N LEU A 75 -12.08 -20.44 26.60
CA LEU A 75 -12.31 -19.02 26.80
C LEU A 75 -11.05 -18.26 27.25
N THR A 76 -10.55 -17.35 26.43
CA THR A 76 -9.68 -16.25 26.87
C THR A 76 -10.25 -14.91 26.43
N ALA A 77 -10.20 -13.97 27.37
CA ALA A 77 -10.81 -12.65 27.37
C ALA A 77 -10.26 -11.71 26.26
N PRO A 78 -10.84 -10.51 26.06
CA PRO A 78 -10.39 -9.58 25.02
C PRO A 78 -8.95 -9.13 25.30
N GLN A 79 -8.01 -9.46 24.40
CA GLN A 79 -6.60 -9.08 24.48
C GLN A 79 -6.37 -7.61 24.09
N THR A 80 -6.90 -6.68 24.87
CA THR A 80 -6.42 -5.29 24.86
C THR A 80 -5.37 -5.15 25.96
N GLY A 81 -4.07 -5.03 25.64
CA GLY A 81 -3.17 -4.47 26.66
C GLY A 81 -1.66 -4.63 26.61
N ARG A 82 -1.02 -5.33 25.66
CA ARG A 82 0.46 -5.34 25.57
C ARG A 82 0.95 -5.41 24.13
N THR A 83 1.01 -4.26 23.47
CA THR A 83 1.75 -4.10 22.22
C THR A 83 3.24 -4.17 22.55
N SER A 84 4.01 -5.02 21.87
CA SER A 84 5.44 -5.14 22.14
C SER A 84 6.20 -3.92 21.58
N LEU A 85 7.34 -3.57 22.18
CA LEU A 85 8.18 -2.48 21.66
C LEU A 85 8.69 -2.78 20.24
N GLU A 86 8.93 -4.05 19.93
CA GLU A 86 9.36 -4.50 18.60
C GLU A 86 8.24 -4.33 17.57
N GLU A 87 7.00 -4.64 17.94
CA GLU A 87 5.83 -4.44 17.08
C GLU A 87 5.60 -2.94 16.80
N ALA A 88 5.75 -2.09 17.81
CA ALA A 88 5.69 -0.65 17.63
C ALA A 88 6.76 -0.15 16.65
N ARG A 89 8.00 -0.64 16.79
CA ARG A 89 9.11 -0.30 15.89
C ARG A 89 8.87 -0.80 14.46
N ALA A 90 8.42 -2.03 14.30
CA ALA A 90 8.07 -2.59 13.00
C ALA A 90 6.92 -1.81 12.33
N ALA A 91 5.91 -1.40 13.09
CA ALA A 91 4.82 -0.57 12.60
C ALA A 91 5.31 0.82 12.15
N GLY A 92 6.23 1.44 12.90
CA GLY A 92 6.86 2.70 12.52
C GLY A 92 7.58 2.61 11.17
N ALA A 93 8.44 1.61 11.02
CA ALA A 93 9.20 1.36 9.79
C ALA A 93 8.26 1.05 8.60
N SER A 94 7.25 0.21 8.82
CA SER A 94 6.28 -0.18 7.78
C SER A 94 5.43 0.99 7.30
N ASN A 95 4.98 1.86 8.22
CA ASN A 95 4.22 3.06 7.87
C ASN A 95 5.07 4.06 7.09
N MET A 96 6.32 4.27 7.51
CA MET A 96 7.26 5.15 6.78
C MET A 96 7.47 4.67 5.35
N ARG A 97 7.79 3.38 5.17
CA ARG A 97 7.97 2.77 3.85
C ARG A 97 6.70 2.87 3.00
N THR A 98 5.54 2.57 3.59
CA THR A 98 4.25 2.65 2.88
C THR A 98 3.93 4.07 2.45
N ALA A 99 4.18 5.06 3.30
CA ALA A 99 4.00 6.48 2.99
C ALA A 99 4.89 6.91 1.81
N TRP A 100 6.18 6.56 1.85
CA TRP A 100 7.12 6.82 0.76
C TRP A 100 6.68 6.22 -0.58
N ILE A 101 6.28 4.94 -0.57
CA ILE A 101 5.74 4.26 -1.76
C ILE A 101 4.49 4.99 -2.28
N SER A 102 3.54 5.29 -1.39
CA SER A 102 2.29 5.95 -1.76
C SER A 102 2.51 7.34 -2.36
N TRP A 103 3.47 8.10 -1.81
CA TRP A 103 3.84 9.44 -2.26
C TRP A 103 4.32 9.42 -3.71
N HIS A 104 5.28 8.56 -4.04
CA HIS A 104 5.85 8.49 -5.38
C HIS A 104 4.92 7.81 -6.40
N LEU A 105 4.14 6.81 -5.98
CA LEU A 105 3.14 6.16 -6.83
C LEU A 105 1.88 7.01 -7.03
N ARG A 106 1.68 8.07 -6.23
CA ARG A 106 0.53 9.01 -6.21
C ARG A 106 -0.83 8.39 -5.88
N SER A 107 -0.99 7.11 -6.13
CA SER A 107 -2.18 6.33 -5.79
C SER A 107 -1.77 4.87 -5.64
N LEU A 108 -2.31 4.23 -4.61
CA LEU A 108 -2.14 2.82 -4.35
C LEU A 108 -3.42 2.10 -4.78
N PRO A 109 -3.36 1.17 -5.76
CA PRO A 109 -4.53 0.38 -6.12
C PRO A 109 -4.92 -0.53 -4.94
N PRO A 110 -6.20 -0.93 -4.85
CA PRO A 110 -6.60 -1.97 -3.90
C PRO A 110 -5.83 -3.27 -4.19
N PRO A 111 -5.54 -4.09 -3.17
CA PRO A 111 -4.92 -5.39 -3.37
C PRO A 111 -5.75 -6.25 -4.30
N GLU A 112 -5.10 -6.92 -5.25
CA GLU A 112 -5.75 -7.93 -6.08
C GLU A 112 -5.81 -9.25 -5.31
N ASP A 113 -7.01 -9.84 -5.23
CA ASP A 113 -7.21 -11.17 -4.65
C ASP A 113 -6.88 -12.31 -5.63
N SER A 114 -6.25 -11.99 -6.77
CA SER A 114 -5.81 -12.99 -7.75
C SER A 114 -4.97 -14.08 -7.06
N ARG A 115 -5.29 -15.34 -7.36
CA ARG A 115 -4.55 -16.52 -6.90
C ARG A 115 -3.63 -17.07 -7.98
N ASP A 116 -3.49 -16.39 -9.12
CA ASP A 116 -2.65 -16.89 -10.20
C ASP A 116 -1.16 -16.58 -9.92
N PRO A 117 -0.34 -17.59 -9.59
CA PRO A 117 1.09 -17.38 -9.36
C PRO A 117 1.81 -16.93 -10.64
N ARG A 118 1.27 -17.22 -11.83
CA ARG A 118 1.88 -16.81 -13.10
C ARG A 118 1.86 -15.31 -13.28
N LEU A 119 0.81 -14.64 -12.81
CA LEU A 119 0.73 -13.18 -12.83
C LEU A 119 1.80 -12.57 -11.92
N LEU A 120 2.00 -13.15 -10.73
CA LEU A 120 3.03 -12.73 -9.79
C LEU A 120 4.44 -12.94 -10.36
N THR A 121 4.75 -14.15 -10.81
CA THR A 121 6.06 -14.46 -11.42
C THR A 121 6.30 -13.64 -12.69
N GLY A 122 5.28 -13.48 -13.53
CA GLY A 122 5.34 -12.65 -14.73
C GLY A 122 5.67 -11.20 -14.38
N THR A 123 4.99 -10.62 -13.39
CA THR A 123 5.25 -9.24 -12.96
C THR A 123 6.64 -9.09 -12.34
N LEU A 124 7.09 -10.04 -11.50
CA LEU A 124 8.43 -10.01 -10.89
C LEU A 124 9.58 -10.24 -11.88
N SER A 125 9.31 -10.96 -12.98
CA SER A 125 10.28 -11.21 -14.05
C SER A 125 10.64 -9.94 -14.82
N VAL A 126 9.77 -8.93 -14.79
CA VAL A 126 10.03 -7.64 -15.41
C VAL A 126 11.03 -6.87 -14.55
N VAL A 127 12.20 -6.57 -15.13
CA VAL A 127 13.23 -5.76 -14.50
C VAL A 127 13.05 -4.29 -14.94
N PRO A 128 12.82 -3.35 -14.02
CA PRO A 128 12.73 -1.93 -14.36
C PRO A 128 14.07 -1.44 -14.88
N GLN A 129 14.03 -0.71 -16.00
CA GLN A 129 15.21 -0.24 -16.72
C GLN A 129 15.40 1.26 -16.51
N ALA A 130 16.65 1.72 -16.60
CA ALA A 130 17.01 3.13 -16.39
C ALA A 130 16.45 4.09 -17.46
N ASP A 131 16.06 3.58 -18.62
CA ASP A 131 15.46 4.36 -19.72
C ASP A 131 13.92 4.48 -19.61
N TRP A 132 13.30 3.83 -18.62
CA TRP A 132 11.87 3.95 -18.40
C TRP A 132 11.50 5.34 -17.89
N ASP A 133 10.45 5.90 -18.49
CA ASP A 133 9.84 7.10 -17.95
C ASP A 133 9.15 6.86 -16.59
N VAL A 134 8.87 7.97 -15.91
CA VAL A 134 8.29 7.95 -14.57
C VAL A 134 6.89 7.30 -14.56
N ASP A 135 6.10 7.46 -15.62
CA ASP A 135 4.73 6.94 -15.65
C ASP A 135 4.69 5.43 -15.85
N ARG A 136 5.62 4.87 -16.64
CA ARG A 136 5.84 3.44 -16.77
C ARG A 136 6.32 2.83 -15.46
N LEU A 137 7.25 3.49 -14.76
CA LEU A 137 7.69 3.07 -13.43
C LEU A 137 6.53 3.07 -12.44
N ARG A 138 5.71 4.13 -12.41
CA ARG A 138 4.51 4.20 -11.56
C ARG A 138 3.52 3.08 -11.88
N SER A 139 3.24 2.84 -13.16
CA SER A 139 2.33 1.77 -13.57
C SER A 139 2.81 0.41 -13.11
N HIS A 140 4.12 0.13 -13.25
CA HIS A 140 4.71 -1.12 -12.79
C HIS A 140 4.72 -1.23 -11.26
N GLY A 141 5.07 -0.16 -10.54
CA GLY A 141 5.03 -0.10 -9.08
C GLY A 141 3.63 -0.34 -8.51
N ARG A 142 2.59 0.22 -9.16
CA ARG A 142 1.19 -0.04 -8.79
C ARG A 142 0.79 -1.50 -9.01
N ALA A 143 1.23 -2.13 -10.10
CA ALA A 143 0.98 -3.55 -10.35
C ALA A 143 1.68 -4.44 -9.31
N LEU A 144 2.92 -4.11 -8.92
CA LEU A 144 3.60 -4.80 -7.82
C LEU A 144 2.84 -4.63 -6.51
N TRP A 145 2.39 -3.40 -6.20
CA TRP A 145 1.62 -3.12 -4.99
C TRP A 145 0.33 -3.95 -4.91
N SER A 146 -0.45 -4.05 -6.00
CA SER A 146 -1.71 -4.80 -5.99
C SER A 146 -1.47 -6.29 -5.71
N LEU A 147 -0.34 -6.85 -6.15
CA LEU A 147 0.01 -8.26 -5.98
C LEU A 147 0.62 -8.61 -4.63
N ARG A 148 0.84 -7.64 -3.74
CA ARG A 148 1.52 -7.84 -2.44
C ARG A 148 0.84 -8.89 -1.55
N ARG A 149 -0.50 -8.97 -1.56
CA ARG A 149 -1.26 -10.00 -0.83
C ARG A 149 -1.04 -11.40 -1.42
N GLY A 150 -0.96 -11.50 -2.75
CA GLY A 150 -0.61 -12.73 -3.45
C GLY A 150 0.83 -13.17 -3.14
N ALA A 151 1.78 -12.23 -3.12
CA ALA A 151 3.17 -12.51 -2.80
C ALA A 151 3.37 -13.04 -1.38
N ARG A 152 2.63 -12.52 -0.38
CA ARG A 152 2.63 -13.06 0.98
C ARG A 152 2.17 -14.52 1.03
N ARG A 153 1.17 -14.91 0.23
CA ARG A 153 0.65 -16.28 0.18
C ARG A 153 1.61 -17.28 -0.49
N HIS A 154 2.58 -16.78 -1.26
CA HIS A 154 3.53 -17.59 -2.03
C HIS A 154 4.97 -17.41 -1.54
N ASP A 155 5.19 -16.84 -0.35
CA ASP A 155 6.52 -16.58 0.23
C ASP A 155 7.46 -15.74 -0.67
N LEU A 156 6.88 -14.85 -1.49
CA LEU A 156 7.61 -13.95 -2.39
C LEU A 156 7.50 -12.47 -1.96
N LEU A 157 6.99 -12.21 -0.74
CA LEU A 157 6.74 -10.86 -0.26
C LEU A 157 8.03 -10.02 -0.24
N ASP A 158 9.13 -10.56 0.27
CA ASP A 158 10.39 -9.82 0.37
C ASP A 158 10.98 -9.49 -1.00
N GLN A 159 10.86 -10.40 -1.97
CA GLN A 159 11.31 -10.16 -3.34
C GLN A 159 10.46 -9.09 -4.02
N LEU A 160 9.14 -9.11 -3.80
CA LEU A 160 8.22 -8.10 -4.32
C LEU A 160 8.49 -6.74 -3.67
N ASP A 161 8.67 -6.71 -2.35
CA ASP A 161 8.94 -5.50 -1.59
C ASP A 161 10.28 -4.87 -2.02
N ALA A 162 11.34 -5.67 -2.19
CA ALA A 162 12.62 -5.19 -2.72
C ALA A 162 12.50 -4.65 -4.16
N ARG A 163 11.72 -5.31 -5.03
CA ARG A 163 11.47 -4.82 -6.39
C ARG A 163 10.72 -3.49 -6.36
N LEU A 164 9.72 -3.37 -5.49
CA LEU A 164 8.93 -2.18 -5.33
C LEU A 164 9.78 -1.01 -4.81
N ASP A 165 10.65 -1.26 -3.82
CA ASP A 165 11.57 -0.26 -3.29
C ASP A 165 12.52 0.25 -4.38
N ARG A 166 13.03 -0.66 -5.23
CA ARG A 166 13.82 -0.28 -6.39
C ARG A 166 13.05 0.62 -7.36
N VAL A 167 11.81 0.28 -7.70
CA VAL A 167 10.99 1.10 -8.61
C VAL A 167 10.77 2.50 -8.04
N VAL A 168 10.44 2.59 -6.75
CA VAL A 168 10.18 3.87 -6.09
C VAL A 168 11.47 4.69 -5.95
N ALA A 169 12.59 4.06 -5.65
CA ALA A 169 13.91 4.68 -5.65
C ALA A 169 14.28 5.28 -7.01
N MET A 170 14.00 4.57 -8.11
CA MET A 170 14.20 5.10 -9.47
C MET A 170 13.30 6.30 -9.77
N ILE A 171 12.05 6.28 -9.30
CA ILE A 171 11.14 7.44 -9.43
C ILE A 171 11.68 8.64 -8.63
N SER A 172 12.14 8.41 -7.40
CA SER A 172 12.73 9.44 -6.54
C SER A 172 13.93 10.10 -7.24
N ASP A 173 14.84 9.29 -7.80
CA ASP A 173 16.02 9.80 -8.51
C ASP A 173 15.66 10.61 -9.77
N LEU A 174 14.66 10.17 -10.54
CA LEU A 174 14.22 10.87 -11.76
C LEU A 174 13.43 12.15 -11.50
N THR A 175 12.78 12.26 -10.34
CA THR A 175 11.89 13.40 -10.03
C THR A 175 12.51 14.41 -9.08
N ASP A 176 13.59 14.05 -8.38
CA ASP A 176 14.22 14.84 -7.31
C ASP A 176 13.21 15.38 -6.28
N ALA A 177 12.07 14.67 -6.13
CA ALA A 177 10.98 15.07 -5.28
C ALA A 177 11.29 14.67 -3.85
N GLU A 178 11.48 15.66 -2.98
CA GLU A 178 11.69 15.46 -1.56
C GLU A 178 10.47 14.78 -0.92
N PHE A 179 10.72 13.73 -0.14
CA PHE A 179 9.69 13.01 0.60
C PHE A 179 9.56 13.59 2.01
N ASP A 180 8.37 14.08 2.35
CA ASP A 180 8.07 14.52 3.70
C ASP A 180 7.85 13.32 4.63
N THR A 181 8.82 13.07 5.50
CA THR A 181 8.79 11.98 6.49
C THR A 181 7.63 12.07 7.48
N ALA A 182 7.02 13.25 7.66
CA ALA A 182 5.83 13.39 8.50
C ALA A 182 4.65 12.56 7.97
N LEU A 183 4.60 12.31 6.65
CA LEU A 183 3.58 11.45 6.03
C LEU A 183 3.66 9.98 6.49
N GLY A 184 4.79 9.54 7.06
CA GLY A 184 4.95 8.21 7.64
C GLY A 184 4.40 8.07 9.06
N GLN A 185 4.12 9.18 9.75
CA GLN A 185 3.68 9.22 11.14
C GLN A 185 2.16 9.28 11.22
N VAL A 186 1.49 8.19 10.86
CA VAL A 186 0.02 8.15 10.65
C VAL A 186 -0.73 7.34 11.69
N ASN A 187 -0.05 6.58 12.54
CA ASN A 187 -0.72 5.65 13.45
C ASN A 187 -0.90 6.25 14.84
N ASP A 188 -2.07 6.85 15.06
CA ASP A 188 -2.50 7.48 16.32
C ASP A 188 -2.41 6.54 17.52
N GLN A 189 -2.61 5.23 17.33
CA GLN A 189 -2.49 4.24 18.41
C GLN A 189 -1.09 4.25 19.02
N TYR A 190 -0.05 4.44 18.20
CA TYR A 190 1.34 4.49 18.65
C TYR A 190 1.79 5.91 18.97
N LEU A 191 1.35 6.92 18.21
CA LEU A 191 1.72 8.31 18.44
C LEU A 191 1.19 8.86 19.77
N TYR A 192 -0.03 8.46 20.14
CA TYR A 192 -0.68 8.88 21.38
C TYR A 192 -0.75 7.77 22.43
N HIS A 193 0.04 6.70 22.26
CA HIS A 193 0.07 5.58 23.20
C HIS A 193 0.39 6.08 24.62
N PRO A 194 -0.27 5.60 25.69
CA PRO A 194 -0.03 6.08 27.05
C PRO A 194 1.41 5.80 27.52
N ASP A 195 1.95 4.63 27.19
CA ASP A 195 3.35 4.29 27.49
C ASP A 195 4.32 5.04 26.55
N ARG A 196 5.23 5.81 27.15
CA ARG A 196 6.28 6.56 26.43
C ARG A 196 7.23 5.63 25.67
N GLN A 197 7.56 4.47 26.19
CA GLN A 197 8.51 3.56 25.53
C GLN A 197 7.95 3.06 24.20
N VAL A 198 6.65 2.76 24.15
CA VAL A 198 5.95 2.36 22.91
C VAL A 198 5.95 3.51 21.90
N ARG A 199 5.66 4.75 22.33
CA ARG A 199 5.73 5.93 21.44
C ARG A 199 7.14 6.12 20.85
N THR A 200 8.16 6.05 21.71
CA THR A 200 9.55 6.18 21.30
C THR A 200 9.94 5.08 20.31
N ALA A 201 9.60 3.81 20.60
CA ALA A 201 9.89 2.69 19.72
C ALA A 201 9.25 2.84 18.33
N TYR A 202 8.03 3.37 18.25
CA TYR A 202 7.37 3.68 16.98
C TYR A 202 8.12 4.76 16.18
N LEU A 203 8.51 5.86 16.83
CA LEU A 203 9.27 6.92 16.17
C LEU A 203 10.67 6.47 15.74
N GLU A 204 11.36 5.67 16.57
CA GLU A 204 12.62 5.01 16.22
C GLU A 204 12.45 4.10 15.00
N GLY A 205 11.36 3.34 14.95
CA GLY A 205 11.02 2.52 13.79
C GLY A 205 10.81 3.36 12.53
N GLY A 206 10.12 4.50 12.66
CA GLY A 206 9.98 5.47 11.57
C GLY A 206 11.33 5.98 11.07
N ALA A 207 12.24 6.34 11.96
CA ALA A 207 13.60 6.79 11.62
C ALA A 207 14.40 5.69 10.90
N LEU A 208 14.38 4.45 11.41
CA LEU A 208 14.98 3.30 10.73
C LEU A 208 14.37 3.07 9.34
N GLY A 209 13.07 3.31 9.18
CA GLY A 209 12.40 3.28 7.89
C GLY A 209 12.96 4.32 6.91
N VAL A 210 13.28 5.53 7.39
CA VAL A 210 13.92 6.57 6.57
C VAL A 210 15.31 6.15 6.12
N ASP A 211 16.12 5.58 7.02
CA ASP A 211 17.46 5.11 6.69
C ASP A 211 17.41 4.03 5.58
N LEU A 212 16.49 3.07 5.71
CA LEU A 212 16.28 2.04 4.69
C LEU A 212 15.82 2.60 3.33
N ILE A 213 14.99 3.65 3.33
CA ILE A 213 14.59 4.35 2.11
C ILE A 213 15.81 4.99 1.44
N MET A 214 16.65 5.68 2.21
CA MET A 214 17.86 6.32 1.69
C MET A 214 18.89 5.30 1.16
N ASP A 215 19.02 4.15 1.82
CA ASP A 215 19.83 3.04 1.35
C ASP A 215 19.29 2.47 0.02
N ALA A 216 17.97 2.30 -0.10
CA ALA A 216 17.34 1.84 -1.35
C ALA A 216 17.58 2.82 -2.50
N VAL A 217 17.47 4.12 -2.25
CA VAL A 217 17.77 5.19 -3.24
C VAL A 217 19.23 5.15 -3.65
N THR A 218 20.14 5.01 -2.69
CA THR A 218 21.58 4.92 -2.95
C THR A 218 21.95 3.68 -3.75
N ALA A 219 21.37 2.53 -3.40
CA ALA A 219 21.55 1.27 -4.11
C ALA A 219 21.02 1.36 -5.56
N ALA A 220 19.84 1.95 -5.77
CA ALA A 220 19.29 2.14 -7.10
C ALA A 220 20.19 3.03 -7.98
N ARG A 221 20.75 4.11 -7.42
CA ARG A 221 21.72 4.97 -8.10
C ARG A 221 23.02 4.23 -8.45
N ALA A 222 23.53 3.40 -7.54
CA ALA A 222 24.73 2.60 -7.80
C ALA A 222 24.49 1.62 -8.96
N GLN A 223 23.35 0.92 -8.94
CA GLN A 223 22.98 -0.02 -9.99
C GLN A 223 22.74 0.67 -11.34
N ALA A 224 22.11 1.84 -11.36
CA ALA A 224 21.92 2.61 -12.60
C ALA A 224 23.26 2.98 -13.27
N ARG A 225 24.30 3.28 -12.47
CA ARG A 225 25.65 3.54 -12.97
C ARG A 225 26.31 2.28 -13.54
N GLU A 226 26.14 1.14 -12.87
CA GLU A 226 26.64 -0.15 -13.34
C GLU A 226 25.96 -0.58 -14.65
N ASP A 227 24.65 -0.42 -14.74
CA ASP A 227 23.85 -0.71 -15.94
C ASP A 227 24.27 0.20 -17.11
N ALA A 228 24.56 1.47 -16.84
CA ALA A 228 25.08 2.40 -17.84
C ALA A 228 26.49 2.01 -18.32
N ALA A 229 27.39 1.64 -17.41
CA ALA A 229 28.74 1.19 -17.75
C ALA A 229 28.71 -0.10 -18.59
N THR A 230 27.85 -1.04 -18.21
CA THR A 230 27.66 -2.31 -18.94
C THR A 230 27.13 -2.09 -20.34
N ARG A 231 26.16 -1.17 -20.52
CA ARG A 231 25.65 -0.80 -21.84
C ARG A 231 26.73 -0.14 -22.71
N ALA A 232 27.47 0.81 -22.16
CA ALA A 232 28.57 1.46 -22.88
C ALA A 232 29.65 0.45 -23.31
N ALA A 233 29.98 -0.52 -22.46
CA ALA A 233 30.91 -1.60 -22.81
C ALA A 233 30.36 -2.50 -23.93
N ALA A 234 29.07 -2.86 -23.87
CA ALA A 234 28.42 -3.66 -24.91
C ALA A 234 28.38 -2.91 -26.27
N GLU A 235 28.08 -1.61 -26.25
CA GLU A 235 28.10 -0.77 -27.45
C GLU A 235 29.51 -0.65 -28.05
N ALA A 236 30.53 -0.45 -27.22
CA ALA A 236 31.92 -0.43 -27.66
C ALA A 236 32.35 -1.76 -28.30
N LEU A 237 31.96 -2.89 -27.69
CA LEU A 237 32.25 -4.22 -28.25
C LEU A 237 31.51 -4.45 -29.59
N ALA A 238 30.28 -3.98 -29.72
CA ALA A 238 29.54 -4.05 -30.98
C ALA A 238 30.19 -3.19 -32.08
N GLN A 239 30.69 -2.00 -31.74
CA GLN A 239 31.44 -1.15 -32.65
C GLN A 239 32.77 -1.81 -33.08
N GLN A 240 33.52 -2.38 -32.14
CA GLN A 240 34.76 -3.12 -32.44
C GLN A 240 34.49 -4.31 -33.35
N ARG A 241 33.46 -5.10 -33.08
CA ARG A 241 33.04 -6.22 -33.94
C ARG A 241 32.69 -5.75 -35.35
N THR A 242 31.95 -4.64 -35.46
CA THR A 242 31.55 -4.07 -36.76
C THR A 242 32.76 -3.55 -37.54
N ALA A 243 33.69 -2.88 -36.86
CA ALA A 243 34.94 -2.40 -37.46
C ALA A 243 35.82 -3.57 -37.92
N ALA A 244 35.95 -4.63 -37.11
CA ALA A 244 36.69 -5.83 -37.49
C ALA A 244 36.07 -6.54 -38.69
N LEU A 245 34.74 -6.68 -38.72
CA LEU A 245 34.03 -7.25 -39.87
C LEU A 245 34.19 -6.40 -41.13
N ARG A 246 34.20 -5.06 -41.00
CA ARG A 246 34.46 -4.15 -42.12
C ARG A 246 35.90 -4.32 -42.63
N ALA A 247 36.89 -4.35 -41.75
CA ALA A 247 38.29 -4.58 -42.12
C ALA A 247 38.50 -5.95 -42.79
N LEU A 248 37.80 -7.00 -42.34
CA LEU A 248 37.82 -8.31 -42.99
C LEU A 248 37.24 -8.26 -44.41
N ARG A 249 36.16 -7.49 -44.64
CA ARG A 249 35.60 -7.32 -45.99
C ARG A 249 36.52 -6.53 -46.92
N GLU A 250 37.18 -5.50 -46.39
CA GLU A 250 38.11 -4.67 -47.15
C GLU A 250 39.40 -5.41 -47.51
N THR A 251 39.92 -6.25 -46.60
CA THR A 251 41.07 -7.12 -46.87
C THR A 251 40.71 -8.29 -47.79
N HIS A 252 39.47 -8.78 -47.71
CA HIS A 252 38.93 -9.82 -48.60
C HIS A 252 38.32 -9.23 -49.88
N HIS A 253 39.01 -8.28 -50.52
CA HIS A 253 38.73 -8.00 -51.93
C HIS A 253 39.18 -9.20 -52.77
N PRO A 254 38.32 -9.80 -53.61
CA PRO A 254 38.69 -10.97 -54.40
C PRO A 254 39.66 -10.55 -55.51
N THR A 255 40.96 -10.59 -55.21
CA THR A 255 42.05 -10.47 -56.19
C THR A 255 41.97 -11.59 -57.22
N ALA A 256 41.53 -12.78 -56.81
CA ALA A 256 41.36 -13.95 -57.68
C ALA A 256 40.48 -13.70 -58.92
N GLY A 257 39.42 -12.87 -58.83
CA GLY A 257 38.56 -12.57 -59.98
C GLY A 257 39.11 -11.47 -60.90
N ARG A 258 39.90 -10.55 -60.35
CA ARG A 258 40.53 -9.46 -61.11
C ARG A 258 41.78 -9.95 -61.84
N ASP A 259 42.60 -10.76 -61.19
CA ASP A 259 43.81 -11.34 -61.76
C ASP A 259 43.47 -12.45 -62.77
N ALA A 260 42.39 -13.22 -62.54
CA ALA A 260 41.90 -14.17 -63.54
C ALA A 260 41.37 -13.47 -64.79
N ARG A 261 40.62 -12.36 -64.67
CA ARG A 261 40.18 -11.59 -65.85
C ARG A 261 41.34 -10.93 -66.57
N ALA A 262 42.30 -10.36 -65.85
CA ALA A 262 43.52 -9.82 -66.45
C ALA A 262 44.31 -10.90 -67.22
N ALA A 263 44.43 -12.11 -66.66
CA ALA A 263 45.08 -13.23 -67.33
C ALA A 263 44.32 -13.72 -68.59
N TRP A 264 42.98 -13.71 -68.55
CA TRP A 264 42.14 -14.04 -69.69
C TRP A 264 42.22 -12.98 -70.80
N ASP A 265 42.19 -11.70 -70.44
CA ASP A 265 42.30 -10.59 -71.40
C ASP A 265 43.70 -10.55 -72.06
N GLU A 266 44.75 -10.93 -71.32
CA GLU A 266 46.11 -11.07 -71.85
C GLU A 266 46.24 -12.27 -72.81
N GLN A 267 45.57 -13.39 -72.53
CA GLN A 267 45.53 -14.56 -73.42
C GLN A 267 44.72 -14.29 -74.69
N ALA A 268 43.59 -13.58 -74.58
CA ALA A 268 42.79 -13.18 -75.73
C ALA A 268 43.60 -12.29 -76.68
N ARG A 269 44.37 -11.34 -76.15
CA ARG A 269 45.23 -10.45 -76.95
C ARG A 269 46.34 -11.18 -77.71
N LYS A 270 46.93 -12.22 -77.10
CA LYS A 270 47.97 -13.07 -77.73
C LYS A 270 47.45 -14.01 -78.81
N LEU A 271 46.13 -14.23 -78.89
CA LEU A 271 45.50 -15.03 -79.94
C LEU A 271 45.08 -14.17 -81.16
N GLU A 272 45.06 -12.85 -81.01
CA GLU A 272 44.71 -11.88 -82.06
C GLU A 272 45.94 -11.25 -82.75
N GLU A 273 47.16 -11.52 -82.26
CA GLU A 273 48.45 -11.25 -82.94
C GLU A 273 48.93 -12.48 -83.73
#